data_AF-A0A1A8KMS4-F1
#
_entry.id   AF-A0A1A8KMS4-F1
#
_cell.length_a   1.000
_cell.length_b   1.000
_cell.length_c   1.000
_cell.angle_alpha   90.00
_cell.angle_beta   90.00
_cell.angle_gamma   90.00
#
_symmetry.space_group_name_H-M   'P 1'
#
loop_
_entity.id
_entity.type
_entity.pdbx_description
1 polymer ?
#
loop_
_entity_poly.entity_id
_entity_poly.type
_entity_poly.pdbx_seq_one_letter_code
_entity_poly.pdbx_strand_id
1 'polypeptide(L)'
;RVHAHSLVGRHCNENGMCMLDIGPNDLTASFSNLGILHVTKKGVVEVLTRRLREEKKRQKGMHCHLTDAEETSIMKEAKELGKSMDLNIVRLRFTAYLQDSNGGFTRALKPVVSNPIYDSKSPNASNLKISRMDKTCGSVLGGDEIFLLCDKVQKDDIEIRFYEEDDEGGWEAFGDFSPTDVHKQYAIVFKTPAYH
;
A
#
# COMPACT_ATOMS: atom_id res chain seq x y z
N ARG A 1 -9.95 -4.82 8.91
CA ARG A 1 -9.41 -6.12 9.38
C ARG A 1 -7.95 -5.92 9.74
N VAL A 2 -7.37 -6.78 10.59
CA VAL A 2 -5.93 -6.71 10.88
C VAL A 2 -5.12 -7.06 9.63
N HIS A 3 -3.95 -6.43 9.47
CA HIS A 3 -2.98 -6.76 8.43
C HIS A 3 -1.88 -7.68 9.00
N ALA A 4 -1.16 -8.42 8.16
CA ALA A 4 -0.02 -9.24 8.61
C ALA A 4 1.22 -8.39 8.89
N HIS A 5 1.48 -7.38 8.06
CA HIS A 5 2.59 -6.43 8.26
C HIS A 5 2.48 -5.67 9.59
N SER A 6 3.64 -5.29 10.14
CA SER A 6 3.75 -4.56 11.41
C SER A 6 4.22 -3.13 11.16
N LEU A 7 3.71 -2.17 11.93
CA LEU A 7 4.35 -0.87 12.01
C LEU A 7 5.60 -0.98 12.89
N VAL A 8 6.68 -0.35 12.45
CA VAL A 8 7.94 -0.28 13.18
C VAL A 8 8.40 1.17 13.23
N GLY A 9 9.09 1.55 14.30
CA GLY A 9 9.52 2.93 14.50
C GLY A 9 9.57 3.28 15.98
N ARG A 10 9.85 4.55 16.27
CA ARG A 10 10.11 5.03 17.64
C ARG A 10 8.97 4.75 18.62
N HIS A 11 7.73 4.90 18.17
CA HIS A 11 6.54 4.82 19.02
C HIS A 11 5.78 3.50 18.88
N CYS A 12 6.40 2.50 18.24
CA CYS A 12 5.76 1.25 17.88
C CYS A 12 6.20 0.11 18.80
N ASN A 13 5.24 -0.73 19.20
CA ASN A 13 5.50 -1.91 20.02
C ASN A 13 5.74 -3.16 19.17
N GLU A 14 6.11 -4.26 19.83
CA GLU A 14 6.34 -5.58 19.19
C GLU A 14 5.12 -6.17 18.46
N ASN A 15 3.92 -5.65 18.77
CA ASN A 15 2.67 -6.06 18.13
C ASN A 15 2.38 -5.29 16.84
N GLY A 16 3.28 -4.38 16.44
CA GLY A 16 3.14 -3.61 15.21
C GLY A 16 2.14 -2.47 15.32
N MET A 17 1.85 -2.01 16.54
CA MET A 17 0.97 -0.88 16.84
C MET A 17 1.81 0.30 17.35
N CYS A 18 1.48 1.51 16.91
CA CYS A 18 2.16 2.72 17.40
C CYS A 18 1.22 3.54 18.27
N MET A 19 1.74 4.02 19.40
CA MET A 19 0.98 4.74 20.43
C MET A 19 1.71 6.03 20.81
N LEU A 20 0.95 7.11 20.93
CA LEU A 20 1.46 8.43 21.29
C LEU A 20 0.47 9.09 22.24
N ASP A 21 0.98 9.62 23.34
CA ASP A 21 0.19 10.41 24.28
C ASP A 21 0.15 11.87 23.80
N ILE A 22 -1.06 12.43 23.75
CA ILE A 22 -1.29 13.78 23.26
C ILE A 22 -1.60 14.69 24.44
N GLY A 23 -0.83 15.77 24.55
CA GLY A 23 -0.94 16.73 25.65
C GLY A 23 -2.22 17.59 25.54
N PRO A 24 -2.58 18.31 26.61
CA PRO A 24 -3.80 19.10 26.66
C PRO A 24 -3.78 20.36 25.76
N ASN A 25 -2.60 20.81 25.34
CA ASN A 25 -2.42 22.08 24.63
C ASN A 25 -2.37 21.94 23.10
N ASP A 26 -1.95 20.78 22.59
CA ASP A 26 -1.90 20.49 21.16
C ASP A 26 -2.57 19.13 20.95
N LEU A 27 -3.71 19.13 20.26
CA LEU A 27 -4.50 17.94 19.98
C LEU A 27 -4.07 17.25 18.68
N THR A 28 -2.89 17.60 18.15
CA THR A 28 -2.34 17.06 16.91
C THR A 28 -1.33 15.96 17.20
N ALA A 29 -1.56 14.78 16.63
CA ALA A 29 -0.61 13.67 16.64
C ALA A 29 0.16 13.63 15.31
N SER A 30 1.49 13.55 15.37
CA SER A 30 2.34 13.37 14.18
C SER A 30 3.22 12.14 14.31
N PHE A 31 3.14 11.26 13.31
CA PHE A 31 3.92 10.02 13.25
C PHE A 31 5.06 10.16 12.25
N SER A 32 6.22 10.62 12.73
CA SER A 32 7.46 10.66 11.94
C SER A 32 8.21 9.32 12.01
N ASN A 33 9.02 9.01 10.98
CA ASN A 33 9.92 7.84 10.97
C ASN A 33 9.19 6.51 11.21
N LEU A 34 8.02 6.35 10.58
CA LEU A 34 7.22 5.13 10.62
C LEU A 34 7.61 4.23 9.44
N GLY A 35 8.00 2.99 9.75
CA GLY A 35 8.25 1.94 8.76
C GLY A 35 7.15 0.88 8.78
N ILE A 36 7.02 0.14 7.68
CA ILE A 36 6.16 -1.04 7.58
C ILE A 36 7.06 -2.26 7.40
N LEU A 37 7.07 -3.15 8.40
CA LEU A 37 7.79 -4.41 8.34
C LEU A 37 6.97 -5.43 7.55
N HIS A 38 7.47 -5.78 6.38
CA HIS A 38 6.86 -6.74 5.47
C HIS A 38 6.98 -8.17 6.00
N VAL A 39 5.85 -8.87 6.10
CA VAL A 39 5.78 -10.30 6.45
C VAL A 39 5.75 -11.14 5.17
N THR A 40 6.59 -12.19 5.12
CA THR A 40 6.60 -13.11 3.98
C THR A 40 5.31 -13.92 3.92
N LYS A 41 4.93 -14.38 2.71
CA LYS A 41 3.72 -15.18 2.49
C LYS A 41 3.61 -16.41 3.40
N LYS A 42 4.74 -17.04 3.76
CA LYS A 42 4.79 -18.18 4.67
C LYS A 42 4.44 -17.81 6.12
N GLY A 43 4.81 -16.61 6.57
CA GLY A 43 4.58 -16.14 7.94
C GLY A 43 3.22 -15.49 8.17
N VAL A 44 2.44 -15.21 7.12
CA VAL A 44 1.16 -14.48 7.21
C VAL A 44 0.19 -15.13 8.21
N VAL A 45 -0.06 -16.44 8.07
CA VAL A 45 -1.06 -17.13 8.89
C VAL A 45 -0.67 -17.13 10.37
N GLU A 46 0.61 -17.32 10.66
CA GLU A 46 1.12 -17.31 12.04
C GLU A 46 0.92 -15.93 12.69
N VAL A 47 1.31 -14.86 11.99
CA VAL A 47 1.17 -13.49 12.49
C VAL A 47 -0.30 -13.11 12.68
N LEU A 48 -1.17 -13.46 11.72
CA LEU A 48 -2.61 -13.18 11.83
C LEU A 48 -3.24 -13.95 12.99
N THR A 49 -2.87 -15.22 13.20
CA THR A 49 -3.35 -16.03 14.32
C THR A 49 -3.01 -15.34 15.65
N ARG A 50 -1.77 -14.90 15.82
CA ARG A 50 -1.32 -14.18 17.02
C ARG A 50 -2.14 -12.90 17.25
N ARG A 51 -2.31 -12.06 16.23
CA ARG A 51 -3.04 -10.78 16.35
C ARG A 51 -4.52 -10.98 16.67
N LEU A 52 -5.18 -11.93 16.02
CA LEU A 52 -6.58 -12.27 16.30
C LEU A 52 -6.76 -12.81 17.72
N ARG A 53 -5.80 -13.61 18.20
CA ARG A 53 -5.76 -14.10 19.58
C ARG A 53 -5.67 -12.96 20.60
N GLU A 54 -4.78 -12.01 20.38
CA GLU A 54 -4.62 -10.81 21.23
C GLU A 54 -5.90 -9.94 21.23
N GLU A 55 -6.52 -9.75 20.06
CA GLU A 55 -7.78 -8.99 19.95
C GLU A 55 -8.92 -9.67 20.71
N LYS A 56 -9.05 -11.00 20.61
CA LYS A 56 -10.04 -11.78 21.36
C LYS A 56 -9.83 -11.72 22.87
N LYS A 57 -8.58 -11.83 23.33
CA LYS A 57 -8.25 -11.65 24.75
C LYS A 57 -8.61 -10.25 25.25
N ARG A 58 -8.33 -9.21 24.46
CA ARG A 58 -8.71 -7.83 24.81
C ARG A 58 -10.22 -7.64 24.94
N GLN A 59 -11.02 -8.32 24.10
CA GLN A 59 -12.49 -8.26 24.16
C GLN A 59 -13.07 -8.99 25.37
N LYS A 60 -12.50 -10.13 25.77
CA LYS A 60 -12.95 -10.91 26.93
C LYS A 60 -12.38 -10.43 28.28
N GLY A 61 -11.29 -9.66 28.25
CA GLY A 61 -10.50 -9.28 29.42
C GLY A 61 -9.24 -10.13 29.56
N MET A 62 -8.15 -9.49 30.01
CA MET A 62 -6.78 -10.06 30.02
C MET A 62 -6.65 -11.39 30.81
N HIS A 63 -7.57 -11.65 31.74
CA HIS A 63 -7.56 -12.81 32.65
C HIS A 63 -8.39 -14.02 32.18
N CYS A 64 -9.03 -13.97 31.01
CA CYS A 64 -9.79 -15.11 30.50
C CYS A 64 -8.94 -16.01 29.59
N HIS A 65 -8.91 -17.31 29.91
CA HIS A 65 -8.35 -18.32 29.02
C HIS A 65 -9.25 -18.51 27.79
N LEU A 66 -8.63 -18.68 26.62
CA LEU A 66 -9.34 -19.04 25.40
C LEU A 66 -9.66 -20.53 25.41
N THR A 67 -10.87 -20.88 25.00
CA THR A 67 -11.28 -22.29 24.85
C THR A 67 -10.70 -22.89 23.57
N ASP A 68 -10.58 -24.22 23.51
CA ASP A 68 -10.08 -24.93 22.31
C ASP A 68 -10.91 -24.64 21.05
N ALA A 69 -12.22 -24.45 21.22
CA ALA A 69 -13.12 -24.07 20.15
C ALA A 69 -12.79 -22.67 19.60
N GLU A 70 -12.42 -21.72 20.47
CA GLU A 70 -12.04 -20.37 20.07
C GLU A 70 -10.68 -20.34 19.39
N GLU A 71 -9.71 -21.09 19.91
CA GLU A 71 -8.40 -21.24 19.27
C GLU A 71 -8.53 -21.82 17.86
N THR A 72 -9.37 -22.83 17.69
CA THR A 72 -9.68 -23.41 16.37
C THR A 72 -10.36 -22.39 15.46
N SER A 73 -11.29 -21.60 15.99
CA SER A 73 -11.97 -20.55 15.22
C SER A 73 -11.01 -19.44 14.78
N ILE A 74 -10.10 -19.02 15.65
CA ILE A 74 -9.07 -18.02 15.35
C ILE A 74 -8.15 -18.53 14.23
N MET A 75 -7.71 -19.80 14.31
CA MET A 75 -6.85 -20.38 13.29
C MET A 75 -7.55 -20.48 11.92
N LYS A 76 -8.85 -20.80 11.92
CA LYS A 76 -9.66 -20.82 10.69
C LYS A 76 -9.79 -19.42 10.09
N GLU A 77 -10.10 -18.42 10.92
CA GLU A 77 -10.19 -17.03 10.48
C GLU A 77 -8.86 -16.51 9.92
N ALA A 78 -7.73 -16.80 10.59
CA ALA A 78 -6.40 -16.41 10.13
C ALA A 78 -6.06 -17.00 8.75
N LYS A 79 -6.43 -18.27 8.50
CA LYS A 79 -6.23 -18.93 7.20
C LYS A 79 -7.06 -18.28 6.10
N GLU A 80 -8.33 -17.99 6.34
CA GLU A 80 -9.19 -17.34 5.34
C GLU A 80 -8.78 -15.90 5.07
N LEU A 81 -8.39 -15.16 6.11
CA LEU A 81 -7.87 -13.81 5.96
C LEU A 81 -6.55 -13.82 5.17
N GLY A 82 -5.64 -14.75 5.45
CA GLY A 82 -4.36 -14.88 4.75
C GLY A 82 -4.50 -15.19 3.25
N LYS A 83 -5.56 -15.88 2.82
CA LYS A 83 -5.82 -16.17 1.39
C LYS A 83 -6.21 -14.93 0.58
N SER A 84 -6.93 -13.99 1.21
CA SER A 84 -7.49 -12.80 0.55
C SER A 84 -6.70 -11.51 0.84
N MET A 85 -5.62 -11.61 1.61
CA MET A 85 -4.79 -10.46 1.98
C MET A 85 -3.83 -10.09 0.86
N ASP A 86 -3.91 -8.83 0.43
CA ASP A 86 -2.90 -8.25 -0.46
C ASP A 86 -1.73 -7.70 0.36
N LEU A 87 -0.55 -8.27 0.16
CA LEU A 87 0.67 -7.88 0.89
C LEU A 87 1.33 -6.63 0.31
N ASN A 88 0.87 -6.12 -0.83
CA ASN A 88 1.44 -4.97 -1.51
C ASN A 88 0.76 -3.65 -1.14
N ILE A 89 -0.33 -3.70 -0.38
CA ILE A 89 -1.14 -2.54 -0.03
C ILE A 89 -1.55 -2.58 1.43
N VAL A 90 -1.38 -1.47 2.14
CA VAL A 90 -1.84 -1.33 3.53
C VAL A 90 -2.63 -0.05 3.70
N ARG A 91 -3.36 0.06 4.81
CA ARG A 91 -3.97 1.32 5.27
C ARG A 91 -3.67 1.49 6.74
N LEU A 92 -3.43 2.73 7.17
CA LEU A 92 -3.27 3.06 8.57
C LEU A 92 -4.64 3.25 9.20
N ARG A 93 -4.84 2.68 10.40
CA ARG A 93 -6.05 2.88 11.20
C ARG A 93 -5.68 3.66 12.44
N PHE A 94 -6.24 4.86 12.57
CA PHE A 94 -6.08 5.70 13.75
C PHE A 94 -7.27 5.49 14.68
N THR A 95 -7.00 5.30 15.96
CA THR A 95 -8.03 5.21 17.00
C THR A 95 -7.55 6.04 18.19
N ALA A 96 -8.26 7.12 18.48
CA ALA A 96 -8.00 7.93 19.66
C ALA A 96 -8.75 7.33 20.86
N TYR A 97 -8.11 7.32 22.02
CA TYR A 97 -8.71 6.91 23.28
C TYR A 97 -8.72 8.09 24.24
N LEU A 98 -9.87 8.39 24.82
CA LEU A 98 -10.02 9.43 25.83
C LEU A 98 -9.88 8.83 27.22
N GLN A 99 -9.45 9.67 28.15
CA GLN A 99 -9.39 9.32 29.56
C GLN A 99 -10.80 9.10 30.13
N ASP A 100 -10.95 8.06 30.95
CA ASP A 100 -12.14 7.75 31.73
C ASP A 100 -12.07 8.37 33.14
N SER A 101 -13.13 8.16 33.93
CA SER A 101 -13.22 8.67 35.30
C SER A 101 -12.15 8.12 36.24
N ASN A 102 -11.54 6.98 35.90
CA ASN A 102 -10.53 6.30 36.72
C ASN A 102 -9.11 6.67 36.28
N GLY A 103 -8.99 7.60 35.32
CA GLY A 103 -7.73 8.06 34.78
C GLY A 103 -7.16 7.19 33.66
N GLY A 104 -7.84 6.11 33.25
CA GLY A 104 -7.40 5.20 32.19
C GLY A 104 -7.88 5.64 30.80
N PHE A 105 -7.08 5.38 29.75
CA PHE A 105 -7.46 5.68 28.37
C PHE A 105 -8.30 4.55 27.75
N THR A 106 -9.55 4.41 28.19
CA THR A 106 -10.43 3.29 27.76
C THR A 106 -11.53 3.71 26.79
N ARG A 107 -11.82 5.00 26.66
CA ARG A 107 -12.93 5.51 25.84
C ARG A 107 -12.50 5.70 24.38
N ALA A 108 -12.65 4.66 23.57
CA ALA A 108 -12.31 4.71 22.15
C ALA A 108 -13.27 5.61 21.35
N LEU A 109 -12.71 6.52 20.55
CA LEU A 109 -13.46 7.25 19.52
C LEU A 109 -13.61 6.41 18.25
N LYS A 110 -14.47 6.87 17.34
CA LYS A 110 -14.66 6.22 16.04
C LYS A 110 -13.32 6.19 15.28
N PRO A 111 -12.85 5.00 14.86
CA PRO A 111 -11.60 4.91 14.13
C PRO A 111 -11.71 5.53 12.74
N VAL A 112 -10.62 6.11 12.26
CA VAL A 112 -10.47 6.60 10.89
C VAL A 112 -9.37 5.83 10.18
N VAL A 113 -9.52 5.66 8.86
CA VAL A 113 -8.61 4.87 8.02
C VAL A 113 -8.02 5.77 6.95
N SER A 114 -6.71 5.69 6.75
CA SER A 114 -6.01 6.48 5.74
C SER A 114 -6.33 6.01 4.31
N ASN A 115 -5.86 6.79 3.35
CA ASN A 115 -5.67 6.32 1.99
C ASN A 115 -4.74 5.09 1.95
N PRO A 116 -4.87 4.24 0.91
CA PRO A 116 -3.95 3.12 0.73
C PRO A 116 -2.50 3.58 0.57
N ILE A 117 -1.59 2.80 1.14
CA ILE A 117 -0.15 2.92 0.99
C ILE A 117 0.31 1.70 0.23
N TYR A 118 0.94 1.91 -0.91
CA TYR A 118 1.41 0.84 -1.77
C TYR A 118 2.90 0.57 -1.54
N ASP A 119 3.26 -0.71 -1.54
CA ASP A 119 4.66 -1.12 -1.51
C ASP A 119 5.32 -0.78 -2.85
N SER A 120 6.19 0.24 -2.83
CA SER A 120 7.00 0.64 -3.99
C SER A 120 7.89 -0.47 -4.58
N LYS A 121 8.13 -1.55 -3.83
CA LYS A 121 8.85 -2.74 -4.32
C LYS A 121 7.93 -3.76 -4.99
N SER A 122 6.62 -3.58 -4.89
CA SER A 122 5.65 -4.41 -5.61
C SER A 122 5.72 -4.12 -7.11
N PRO A 123 5.75 -5.15 -7.97
CA PRO A 123 5.74 -4.96 -9.43
C PRO A 123 4.53 -4.19 -9.98
N ASN A 124 3.42 -4.16 -9.23
CA ASN A 124 2.15 -3.56 -9.65
C ASN A 124 1.90 -2.19 -9.00
N ALA A 125 2.85 -1.71 -8.19
CA ALA A 125 2.76 -0.40 -7.56
C ALA A 125 4.10 0.35 -7.61
N SER A 126 4.96 -0.01 -8.57
CA SER A 126 6.13 0.79 -8.89
C SER A 126 5.66 2.14 -9.39
N ASN A 127 6.28 3.21 -8.88
CA ASN A 127 6.07 4.53 -9.48
C ASN A 127 6.59 4.49 -10.91
N LEU A 128 5.74 4.81 -11.87
CA LEU A 128 6.11 4.90 -13.26
C LEU A 128 7.00 6.13 -13.45
N LYS A 129 8.20 5.91 -13.99
CA LYS A 129 9.16 6.97 -14.26
C LYS A 129 9.88 6.74 -15.57
N ILE A 130 9.83 7.74 -16.43
CA ILE A 130 10.68 7.82 -17.62
C ILE A 130 12.06 8.30 -17.18
N SER A 131 13.08 7.50 -17.43
CA SER A 131 14.47 7.77 -17.04
C SER A 131 15.20 8.54 -18.13
N ARG A 132 15.02 8.13 -19.39
CA ARG A 132 15.60 8.78 -20.57
C ARG A 132 14.85 8.35 -21.84
N MET A 133 14.88 9.19 -22.86
CA MET A 133 14.44 8.86 -24.23
C MET A 133 15.58 9.18 -25.21
N ASP A 134 15.66 8.44 -26.31
CA ASP A 134 16.65 8.70 -27.37
C ASP A 134 16.35 9.97 -28.17
N LYS A 135 15.05 10.23 -28.43
CA LYS A 135 14.54 11.43 -29.09
C LYS A 135 13.44 12.07 -28.25
N THR A 136 13.41 13.40 -28.28
CA THR A 136 12.41 14.23 -27.55
C THR A 136 11.62 15.13 -28.49
N CYS A 137 11.69 14.86 -29.80
CA CYS A 137 10.95 15.54 -30.84
C CYS A 137 10.68 14.54 -31.97
N GLY A 138 9.63 14.78 -32.76
CA GLY A 138 9.23 13.91 -33.86
C GLY A 138 8.35 14.63 -34.87
N SER A 139 8.02 13.93 -35.95
CA SER A 139 7.07 14.36 -36.97
C SER A 139 5.66 14.44 -36.41
N VAL A 140 4.91 15.48 -36.79
CA VAL A 140 3.48 15.60 -36.47
C VAL A 140 2.65 14.46 -37.05
N LEU A 141 3.12 13.81 -38.10
CA LEU A 141 2.43 12.65 -38.70
C LEU A 141 2.54 11.37 -37.86
N GLY A 142 3.34 11.37 -36.79
CA GLY A 142 3.63 10.19 -36.00
C GLY A 142 4.52 9.17 -36.72
N GLY A 143 4.65 7.98 -36.14
CA GLY A 143 5.35 6.85 -36.71
C GLY A 143 6.87 6.81 -36.44
N ASP A 144 7.42 7.81 -35.76
CA ASP A 144 8.83 7.81 -35.39
C ASP A 144 9.09 6.73 -34.33
N GLU A 145 10.08 5.88 -34.60
CA GLU A 145 10.55 4.89 -33.62
C GLU A 145 11.38 5.56 -32.54
N ILE A 146 11.01 5.31 -31.27
CA ILE A 146 11.57 5.90 -30.06
C ILE A 146 12.01 4.79 -29.10
N PHE A 147 13.18 4.98 -28.49
CA PHE A 147 13.72 4.12 -27.43
C PHE A 147 13.57 4.83 -26.09
N LEU A 148 12.69 4.31 -25.23
CA LEU A 148 12.40 4.85 -23.91
C LEU A 148 12.96 3.94 -22.81
N LEU A 149 13.79 4.50 -21.94
CA LEU A 149 14.26 3.84 -20.72
C LEU A 149 13.38 4.26 -19.54
N CYS A 150 12.91 3.29 -18.76
CA CYS A 150 12.01 3.51 -17.63
C CYS A 150 12.39 2.66 -16.42
N ASP A 151 11.78 2.98 -15.27
CA ASP A 151 11.76 2.08 -14.12
C ASP A 151 10.95 0.81 -14.44
N LYS A 152 11.00 -0.18 -13.55
CA LYS A 152 10.43 -1.51 -13.80
C LYS A 152 8.92 -1.45 -14.12
N VAL A 153 8.54 -1.93 -15.30
CA VAL A 153 7.14 -2.04 -15.77
C VAL A 153 6.69 -3.49 -16.02
N GLN A 154 5.37 -3.72 -16.08
CA GLN A 154 4.79 -4.97 -16.56
C GLN A 154 4.41 -4.80 -18.04
N LYS A 155 4.86 -5.70 -18.92
CA LYS A 155 4.66 -5.58 -20.36
C LYS A 155 3.19 -5.65 -20.81
N ASP A 156 2.32 -6.25 -20.00
CA ASP A 156 0.90 -6.45 -20.29
C ASP A 156 0.01 -5.40 -19.57
N ASP A 157 0.62 -4.48 -18.82
CA ASP A 157 -0.04 -3.45 -18.00
C ASP A 157 0.77 -2.15 -18.04
N ILE A 158 1.06 -1.68 -19.25
CA ILE A 158 1.79 -0.43 -19.50
C ILE A 158 1.35 0.18 -20.83
N GLU A 159 1.20 1.50 -20.86
CA GLU A 159 0.90 2.30 -22.05
C GLU A 159 1.75 3.57 -22.05
N ILE A 160 2.02 4.12 -23.23
CA ILE A 160 2.75 5.39 -23.37
C ILE A 160 1.76 6.43 -23.88
N ARG A 161 1.36 7.35 -23.00
CA ARG A 161 0.41 8.42 -23.30
C ARG A 161 1.13 9.72 -23.60
N PHE A 162 0.84 10.28 -24.77
CA PHE A 162 1.14 11.66 -25.12
C PHE A 162 -0.11 12.49 -24.86
N TYR A 163 0.07 13.70 -24.36
CA TYR A 163 -1.05 14.60 -24.17
C TYR A 163 -0.60 16.06 -24.21
N GLU A 164 -1.55 16.93 -24.53
CA GLU A 164 -1.45 18.37 -24.43
C GLU A 164 -2.68 18.85 -23.66
N GLU A 165 -2.46 19.68 -22.62
CA GLU A 165 -3.54 20.32 -21.88
C GLU A 165 -3.84 21.68 -22.53
N ASP A 166 -5.10 21.91 -22.90
CA ASP A 166 -5.61 23.21 -23.35
C ASP A 166 -6.91 23.56 -22.62
N ASP A 167 -7.38 24.81 -22.78
CA ASP A 167 -8.61 25.29 -22.14
C ASP A 167 -9.91 24.75 -22.80
N GLU A 168 -9.82 24.05 -23.94
CA GLU A 168 -10.97 23.72 -24.80
C GLU A 168 -11.22 22.21 -25.02
N GLY A 169 -10.38 21.32 -24.49
CA GLY A 169 -10.63 19.88 -24.53
C GLY A 169 -9.40 18.96 -24.48
N GLY A 170 -8.19 19.49 -24.65
CA GLY A 170 -6.93 18.77 -24.65
C GLY A 170 -6.79 17.74 -25.77
N TRP A 171 -5.55 17.31 -26.01
CA TRP A 171 -5.25 16.19 -26.89
C TRP A 171 -4.68 15.04 -26.08
N GLU A 172 -5.05 13.79 -26.40
CA GLU A 172 -4.33 12.61 -25.93
C GLU A 172 -4.25 11.55 -27.04
N ALA A 173 -3.10 10.87 -27.09
CA ALA A 173 -2.90 9.72 -27.96
C ALA A 173 -1.85 8.77 -27.36
N PHE A 174 -1.83 7.54 -27.86
CA PHE A 174 -0.96 6.48 -27.33
C PHE A 174 0.12 6.08 -28.33
N GLY A 175 1.32 5.86 -27.82
CA GLY A 175 2.40 5.24 -28.60
C GLY A 175 2.05 3.81 -28.99
N ASP A 176 2.37 3.44 -30.23
CA ASP A 176 2.11 2.10 -30.77
C ASP A 176 3.29 1.18 -30.48
N PHE A 177 3.03 0.10 -29.74
CA PHE A 177 4.00 -0.96 -29.45
C PHE A 177 3.26 -2.23 -29.02
N SER A 178 3.97 -3.35 -29.09
CA SER A 178 3.50 -4.65 -28.62
C SER A 178 4.18 -5.06 -27.31
N PRO A 179 3.64 -6.04 -26.55
CA PRO A 179 4.30 -6.55 -25.35
C PRO A 179 5.72 -7.11 -25.59
N THR A 180 6.06 -7.47 -26.85
CA THR A 180 7.42 -7.92 -27.21
C THR A 180 8.42 -6.78 -27.33
N ASP A 181 7.96 -5.54 -27.51
CA ASP A 181 8.80 -4.34 -27.60
C ASP A 181 9.19 -3.80 -26.22
N VAL A 182 8.63 -4.36 -25.15
CA VAL A 182 9.02 -4.10 -23.76
C VAL A 182 10.26 -4.95 -23.41
N HIS A 183 11.43 -4.33 -23.50
CA HIS A 183 12.71 -5.00 -23.27
C HIS A 183 13.02 -5.16 -21.77
N LYS A 184 12.91 -6.40 -21.28
CA LYS A 184 13.31 -6.82 -19.93
C LYS A 184 12.73 -5.94 -18.80
N GLN A 185 11.53 -5.38 -18.99
CA GLN A 185 10.83 -4.51 -18.03
C GLN A 185 11.45 -3.12 -17.80
N TYR A 186 12.54 -2.74 -18.48
CA TYR A 186 13.26 -1.48 -18.20
C TYR A 186 13.43 -0.58 -19.42
N ALA A 187 12.97 -1.03 -20.59
CA ALA A 187 12.91 -0.20 -21.78
C ALA A 187 11.70 -0.57 -22.63
N ILE A 188 11.21 0.38 -23.40
CA ILE A 188 10.11 0.20 -24.35
C ILE A 188 10.53 0.84 -25.66
N VAL A 189 10.42 0.09 -26.76
CA VAL A 189 10.50 0.64 -28.11
C VAL A 189 9.08 0.84 -28.61
N PHE A 190 8.76 2.04 -29.08
CA PHE A 190 7.41 2.35 -29.56
C PHE A 190 7.46 3.34 -30.73
N LYS A 191 6.34 3.46 -31.44
CA LYS A 191 6.14 4.48 -32.47
C LYS A 191 5.27 5.62 -31.97
N THR A 192 5.67 6.85 -32.25
CA THR A 192 4.89 8.04 -31.86
C THR A 192 3.48 8.03 -32.48
N PRO A 193 2.44 8.46 -31.76
CA PRO A 193 1.14 8.70 -32.37
C PRO A 193 1.21 9.91 -33.32
N ALA A 194 0.29 9.98 -34.27
CA ALA A 194 0.07 11.19 -35.05
C ALA A 194 -0.51 12.28 -34.15
N TYR A 195 0.08 13.47 -34.21
CA TYR A 195 -0.53 14.68 -33.66
C TYR A 195 -1.69 15.12 -34.58
N HIS A 196 -2.67 15.82 -34.01
CA HIS A 196 -3.91 16.27 -34.66
C HIS A 196 -3.82 16.52 -36.18
#